data_AF-A0A5R8PG06-F1
#
_entry.id   AF-A0A5R8PG06-F1
#
_cell.length_a   1.000
_cell.length_b   1.000
_cell.length_c   1.000
_cell.angle_alpha   90.00
_cell.angle_beta   90.00
_cell.angle_gamma   90.00
#
_symmetry.space_group_name_H-M   'P 1'
#
loop_
_entity.id
_entity.type
_entity.pdbx_description
1 polymer ?
#
loop_
_entity_poly.entity_id
_entity_poly.type
_entity_poly.pdbx_seq_one_letter_code
_entity_poly.pdbx_strand_id
1 'polypeptide(L)' 'MSIDDSGSARTGWFKSSYSGDSQTCVEVAFTPDATLVRDSKHPDPSTQPILTFTPTAWSSFLSTLASTPHLR' A
#
# COMPACT_ATOMS: atom_id res chain seq x y z
N MET A 1 17.35 -23.69 3.67
CA MET A 1 17.31 -22.31 3.14
C MET A 1 16.68 -21.46 4.22
N SER A 2 17.48 -20.58 4.79
CA SER A 2 17.22 -19.87 6.04
C SER A 2 16.01 -18.95 5.93
N ILE A 3 15.27 -18.86 7.03
CA ILE A 3 14.27 -17.82 7.27
C ILE A 3 15.05 -16.64 7.82
N ASP A 4 15.32 -15.65 6.96
CA ASP A 4 15.91 -14.38 7.38
C ASP A 4 14.82 -13.51 8.02
N ASP A 5 14.71 -13.65 9.35
CA ASP A 5 14.07 -12.68 10.24
C ASP A 5 14.97 -11.44 10.30
N SER A 6 14.65 -10.42 9.51
CA SER A 6 15.19 -9.08 9.66
C SER A 6 14.14 -8.12 9.14
N GLY A 7 13.67 -7.22 10.01
CA GLY A 7 12.71 -6.15 9.74
C GLY A 7 13.21 -5.16 8.68
N SER A 8 13.39 -5.63 7.46
CA SER A 8 13.67 -4.83 6.29
C SER A 8 12.37 -4.11 5.96
N ALA A 9 12.29 -2.84 6.34
CA ALA A 9 11.24 -1.96 5.85
C ALA A 9 11.12 -2.18 4.34
N ARG A 10 9.94 -2.58 3.85
CA ARG A 10 9.74 -2.85 2.43
C ARG A 10 10.16 -1.61 1.64
N THR A 11 11.28 -1.70 0.94
CA THR A 11 11.81 -0.59 0.13
C THR A 11 11.17 -0.61 -1.24
N GLY A 12 10.54 0.48 -1.65
CA GLY A 12 9.87 0.59 -2.95
C GLY A 12 8.43 0.07 -2.96
N TRP A 13 7.88 -0.09 -4.17
CA TRP A 13 6.49 -0.52 -4.37
C TRP A 13 6.32 -2.01 -4.07
N PHE A 14 5.29 -2.35 -3.31
CA PHE A 14 4.88 -3.73 -3.07
C PHE A 14 3.38 -3.91 -3.24
N LYS A 15 2.99 -5.09 -3.72
CA LYS A 15 1.58 -5.48 -3.94
C LYS A 15 0.93 -5.87 -2.60
N SER A 16 -0.33 -5.52 -2.43
CA SER A 16 -1.13 -6.01 -1.29
C SER A 16 -1.29 -7.54 -1.33
N SER A 17 -1.27 -8.19 -0.16
CA SER A 17 -1.50 -9.63 -0.03
C SER A 17 -2.94 -10.05 -0.37
N TYR A 18 -3.87 -9.10 -0.43
CA TYR A 18 -5.27 -9.32 -0.80
C TYR A 18 -5.50 -9.31 -2.32
N SER A 19 -4.44 -9.12 -3.11
CA SER A 19 -4.54 -8.93 -4.54
C SER A 19 -4.21 -10.23 -5.28
N GLY A 20 -5.26 -10.90 -5.77
CA GLY A 20 -5.17 -12.20 -6.45
C GLY A 20 -4.47 -12.19 -7.83
N ASP A 21 -4.48 -13.36 -8.47
CA ASP A 21 -3.65 -13.70 -9.63
C ASP A 21 -4.08 -13.06 -10.95
N SER A 22 -5.33 -12.62 -11.09
CA SER A 22 -5.85 -12.22 -12.41
C SER A 22 -6.04 -10.73 -12.66
N GLN A 23 -5.92 -9.83 -11.67
CA GLN A 23 -6.01 -8.36 -11.89
C GLN A 23 -5.37 -7.53 -10.76
N THR A 24 -4.07 -7.23 -10.82
CA THR A 24 -3.31 -6.55 -9.75
C THR A 24 -4.00 -5.29 -9.19
N CYS A 25 -4.45 -5.36 -7.92
CA CYS A 25 -5.11 -4.26 -7.22
C CYS A 25 -4.18 -3.68 -6.15
N VAL A 26 -3.95 -2.38 -6.18
CA VAL A 26 -3.19 -1.59 -5.20
C VAL A 26 -1.74 -2.04 -4.92
N GLU A 27 -0.81 -1.18 -5.31
CA GLU A 27 0.56 -1.16 -4.80
C GLU A 27 0.74 -0.02 -3.81
N VAL A 28 1.60 -0.25 -2.82
CA VAL A 28 1.96 0.73 -1.79
C VAL A 28 3.47 0.87 -1.73
N ALA A 29 3.96 2.09 -1.50
CA ALA A 29 5.35 2.35 -1.16
C ALA A 29 5.41 3.23 0.10
N PHE A 30 6.29 2.85 1.04
CA PHE A 30 6.56 3.65 2.23
C PHE A 30 7.87 4.41 2.04
N THR A 31 7.82 5.71 2.33
CA THR A 31 8.97 6.60 2.38
C THR A 31 9.03 7.26 3.75
N PRO A 32 10.14 7.90 4.14
CA PRO A 32 10.22 8.61 5.42
C PRO A 32 9.10 9.65 5.62
N ASP A 33 8.70 10.31 4.53
CA ASP A 33 7.81 11.48 4.60
C ASP A 33 6.40 11.21 4.04
N ALA A 34 6.16 10.03 3.43
CA ALA A 34 4.90 9.73 2.77
C ALA A 34 4.60 8.24 2.61
N THR A 35 3.31 7.93 2.53
CA THR A 35 2.79 6.68 1.97
C THR A 35 2.23 6.96 0.57
N LEU A 36 2.72 6.23 -0.42
CA LEU A 36 2.27 6.31 -1.80
C LEU A 36 1.38 5.12 -2.13
N VAL A 37 0.26 5.36 -2.81
CA VAL A 37 -0.68 4.32 -3.22
C VAL A 37 -1.02 4.50 -4.69
N ARG A 38 -0.96 3.43 -5.47
CA ARG A 38 -1.31 3.43 -6.89
C ARG A 38 -2.08 2.18 -7.27
N ASP A 39 -2.86 2.28 -8.34
CA ASP A 39 -3.53 1.13 -8.93
C ASP A 39 -2.63 0.50 -10.01
N SER A 40 -2.32 -0.78 -9.83
CA SER A 40 -1.41 -1.54 -10.70
C SER A 40 -2.00 -1.85 -12.09
N LYS A 41 -3.29 -1.57 -12.32
CA LYS A 41 -3.95 -1.74 -13.62
C LYS A 41 -3.69 -0.58 -14.57
N HIS A 42 -2.99 0.46 -14.12
CA HIS A 42 -2.50 1.54 -14.98
C HIS A 42 -1.06 1.21 -15.41
N PRO A 43 -0.84 0.66 -16.63
CA PRO A 43 0.45 0.09 -17.02
C PRO A 43 1.49 1.13 -17.42
N ASP A 44 1.09 2.36 -17.72
CA ASP A 44 1.98 3.43 -18.17
C ASP A 44 2.49 4.24 -16.96
N PRO A 45 3.80 4.15 -16.63
CA PRO A 45 4.37 4.85 -15.49
C PRO A 45 4.32 6.39 -15.62
N SER A 46 4.22 6.92 -16.84
CA SER A 46 4.20 8.36 -17.08
C SER A 46 2.83 9.00 -16.80
N THR A 47 1.77 8.19 -16.84
CA THR A 47 0.38 8.63 -16.63
C THR A 47 -0.29 7.97 -15.43
N GLN A 48 0.43 7.12 -14.68
CA GLN A 48 -0.09 6.40 -13.53
C GLN A 48 -0.44 7.36 -12.37
N PRO A 49 -1.69 7.42 -11.91
CA PRO A 49 -2.07 8.24 -10.76
C PRO A 49 -1.46 7.69 -9.47
N ILE A 50 -0.88 8.58 -8.66
CA ILE A 50 -0.33 8.26 -7.34
C ILE A 50 -1.04 9.10 -6.28
N LEU A 51 -1.71 8.43 -5.35
CA LEU A 51 -2.22 9.06 -4.14
C LEU A 51 -1.08 9.16 -3.12
N THR A 52 -0.85 10.35 -2.58
CA THR A 52 0.23 10.62 -1.62
C THR A 52 -0.39 11.05 -0.29
N PHE A 53 -0.01 10.36 0.78
CA PHE A 53 -0.48 10.64 2.14
C PHE A 53 0.72 10.96 3.03
N THR A 54 0.56 11.93 3.94
CA THR A 54 1.51 12.06 5.05
C THR A 54 1.38 10.84 5.98
N PRO A 55 2.41 10.51 6.79
CA PRO A 55 2.34 9.37 7.70
C PRO A 55 1.16 9.47 8.67
N THR A 56 0.84 10.67 9.16
CA THR A 56 -0.29 10.93 10.05
C THR A 56 -1.65 10.78 9.35
N ALA A 57 -1.78 11.23 8.10
CA ALA A 57 -3.01 11.06 7.35
C ALA A 57 -3.28 9.57 7.05
N TRP A 58 -2.21 8.82 6.72
CA TRP A 58 -2.30 7.39 6.47
C TRP A 58 -2.71 6.61 7.73
N SER A 59 -2.10 6.89 8.88
CA SER A 59 -2.46 6.23 10.14
C SER A 59 -3.90 6.55 10.54
N SER A 60 -4.32 7.81 10.45
CA SER A 60 -5.70 8.22 10.72
C SER A 60 -6.70 7.48 9.83
N PHE A 61 -6.43 7.39 8.53
CA PHE A 61 -7.27 6.68 7.57
C PHE A 61 -7.47 5.21 7.98
N LEU A 62 -6.38 4.50 8.31
CA LEU A 62 -6.45 3.11 8.74
C LEU A 62 -7.20 2.94 10.08
N SER A 63 -6.95 3.82 11.04
CA SER A 63 -7.65 3.79 12.34
C SER A 63 -9.15 3.99 12.18
N THR A 64 -9.58 4.89 11.29
CA THR A 64 -11.00 5.09 10.97
C THR A 64 -11.63 3.84 10.37
N LEU A 65 -10.96 3.18 9.41
CA LEU A 65 -11.47 1.95 8.80
C LEU A 65 -11.54 0.79 9.80
N ALA A 66 -10.54 0.62 10.65
CA ALA A 66 -10.49 -0.44 11.65
C ALA A 66 -11.54 -0.25 12.76
N SER A 67 -11.86 1.00 13.09
CA SER A 67 -12.82 1.36 14.13
C SER A 67 -14.26 1.40 13.63
N THR A 68 -14.48 1.31 12.32
CA THR A 68 -15.83 1.23 11.75
C THR A 68 -16.36 -0.18 12.00
N PRO A 69 -17.37 -0.37 12.87
CA PRO A 69 -18.02 -1.67 13.02
C PRO A 69 -18.59 -2.02 11.66
N HIS A 70 -18.33 -3.24 11.18
CA HIS A 70 -18.88 -3.71 9.92
C HIS A 70 -20.41 -3.48 9.96
N LEU A 71 -20.93 -2.61 9.10
CA LEU A 71 -22.33 -2.63 8.73
C LEU A 71 -22.53 -4.02 8.09
N ARG A 72 -23.03 -4.96 8.91
CA ARG A 72 -23.53 -6.25 8.44
C ARG A 72 -24.88 -6.05 7.78
#